data_AF-A0A1Y1WZ83-F1
#
_entry.id   AF-A0A1Y1WZ83-F1
#
_cell.length_a   1.000
_cell.length_b   1.000
_cell.length_c   1.000
_cell.angle_alpha   90.00
_cell.angle_beta   90.00
_cell.angle_gamma   90.00
#
_symmetry.space_group_name_H-M   'P 1'
#
loop_
_entity.id
_entity.type
_entity.pdbx_description
1 polymer ?
#
loop_
_entity_poly.entity_id
_entity_poly.type
_entity_poly.pdbx_seq_one_letter_code
_entity_poly.pdbx_strand_id
1 'polypeptide(L)'
;MDDCQVNGTLLCAEKQKKLMDNMNNIRVSNEKYLREHPEINDIVGYFVSEVLKNKPKDIQEYAAKVLSKDTLREDVARYKEEYIEIQELDKK
;
A
#
# COMPACT_ATOMS: atom_id res chain seq x y z
N MET A 1 41.97 -15.64 -11.93
CA MET A 1 42.16 -14.34 -11.27
C MET A 1 40.77 -13.77 -11.09
N ASP A 2 40.15 -14.01 -9.94
CA ASP A 2 38.89 -13.37 -9.54
C ASP A 2 39.17 -12.67 -8.21
N ASP A 3 39.98 -11.62 -8.29
CA ASP A 3 40.38 -10.84 -7.12
C ASP A 3 39.25 -9.87 -6.75
N CYS A 4 38.23 -10.41 -6.09
CA CYS A 4 37.20 -9.62 -5.44
C CYS A 4 37.57 -9.36 -3.97
N GLN A 5 38.76 -8.76 -3.75
CA GLN A 5 39.12 -8.16 -2.46
C GLN A 5 40.03 -6.95 -2.68
N VAL A 6 39.45 -5.75 -2.68
CA VAL A 6 40.15 -4.54 -2.22
C VAL A 6 39.11 -3.61 -1.57
N ASN A 7 39.22 -3.45 -0.25
CA ASN A 7 38.73 -2.34 0.59
C ASN A 7 37.23 -2.00 0.59
N GLY A 8 36.54 -2.44 1.65
CA GLY A 8 35.49 -1.68 2.36
C GLY A 8 34.14 -1.40 1.68
N THR A 9 34.04 -1.40 0.35
CA THR A 9 32.81 -0.99 -0.36
C THR A 9 32.64 -1.63 -1.76
N LEU A 10 33.24 -2.79 -2.04
CA LEU A 10 33.07 -3.45 -3.34
C LEU A 10 32.15 -4.67 -3.24
N LEU A 11 30.85 -4.44 -3.44
CA LEU A 11 29.93 -5.52 -3.79
C LEU A 11 30.18 -5.88 -5.26
N CYS A 12 30.74 -7.06 -5.53
CA CYS A 12 31.04 -7.55 -6.88
C CYS A 12 29.86 -7.29 -7.85
N ALA A 13 30.15 -6.88 -9.09
CA ALA A 13 29.13 -6.53 -10.09
C ALA A 13 28.06 -7.63 -10.26
N GLU A 14 28.45 -8.91 -10.15
CA GLU A 14 27.52 -10.03 -10.17
C GLU A 14 26.56 -10.08 -8.97
N LYS A 15 27.06 -9.76 -7.76
CA LYS A 15 26.23 -9.68 -6.55
C LYS A 15 25.28 -8.49 -6.62
N GLN A 16 25.75 -7.34 -7.11
CA GLN A 16 24.90 -6.16 -7.35
C GLN A 16 23.78 -6.47 -8.34
N LYS A 17 24.10 -7.14 -9.46
CA LYS A 17 23.11 -7.56 -10.45
C LYS A 17 22.05 -8.48 -9.84
N LYS A 18 22.47 -9.50 -9.08
CA LYS A 18 21.54 -10.39 -8.38
C LYS A 18 20.63 -9.65 -7.39
N LEU A 19 21.17 -8.68 -6.63
CA LEU A 19 20.35 -7.87 -5.73
C LEU A 19 19.34 -7.01 -6.49
N MET A 20 19.74 -6.39 -7.60
CA MET A 20 18.84 -5.61 -8.45
C MET A 20 17.72 -6.48 -9.03
N ASP A 21 18.06 -7.66 -9.55
CA ASP A 21 17.08 -8.61 -10.10
C ASP A 21 16.10 -9.07 -9.02
N ASN A 22 16.60 -9.39 -7.82
CA ASN A 22 15.74 -9.73 -6.67
C ASN A 22 14.82 -8.57 -6.27
N MET A 23 15.34 -7.35 -6.22
CA MET A 23 14.56 -6.16 -5.87
C MET A 23 13.48 -5.87 -6.91
N ASN A 24 13.78 -6.07 -8.20
CA ASN A 24 12.79 -5.97 -9.27
C ASN A 24 11.70 -7.03 -9.12
N ASN A 25 12.06 -8.28 -8.84
CA ASN A 25 11.09 -9.36 -8.61
C ASN A 25 10.17 -9.07 -7.42
N ILE A 26 10.73 -8.56 -6.32
CA ILE A 26 9.94 -8.14 -5.14
C ILE A 26 8.99 -7.00 -5.52
N ARG A 27 9.46 -5.98 -6.25
CA ARG A 27 8.61 -4.86 -6.70
C ARG A 27 7.45 -5.34 -7.58
N VAL A 28 7.71 -6.23 -8.52
CA VAL A 28 6.67 -6.82 -9.39
C VAL A 28 5.68 -7.66 -8.56
N SER A 29 6.17 -8.48 -7.63
CA SER A 29 5.32 -9.29 -6.77
C SER A 29 4.42 -8.43 -5.89
N ASN A 30 4.96 -7.36 -5.30
CA ASN A 30 4.19 -6.42 -4.49
C ASN A 30 3.12 -5.72 -5.34
N GLU A 31 3.46 -5.27 -6.54
CA GLU A 31 2.49 -4.65 -7.44
C GLU A 31 1.33 -5.59 -7.79
N LYS A 32 1.64 -6.85 -8.16
CA LYS A 32 0.61 -7.86 -8.40
C LYS A 32 -0.26 -8.10 -7.17
N TYR A 33 0.34 -8.25 -6.00
CA TYR A 33 -0.38 -8.38 -4.74
C TYR A 33 -1.32 -7.20 -4.50
N LEU A 34 -0.82 -5.96 -4.64
CA LEU A 34 -1.62 -4.74 -4.45
C LEU A 34 -2.75 -4.61 -5.48
N ARG A 35 -2.59 -5.17 -6.68
CA ARG A 35 -3.61 -5.18 -7.73
C ARG A 35 -4.67 -6.27 -7.53
N GLU A 36 -4.22 -7.46 -7.13
CA GLU A 36 -5.07 -8.65 -6.94
C GLU A 36 -5.84 -8.59 -5.61
N HIS A 37 -5.25 -8.00 -4.56
CA HIS A 37 -5.87 -7.91 -3.25
C HIS A 37 -6.71 -6.64 -3.08
N PRO A 38 -7.93 -6.76 -2.50
CA PRO A 38 -8.87 -5.64 -2.36
C PRO A 38 -8.46 -4.61 -1.30
N GLU A 39 -7.41 -4.88 -0.52
CA GLU A 39 -7.00 -4.09 0.66
C GLU A 39 -6.79 -2.60 0.32
N ILE A 40 -6.14 -2.29 -0.81
CA ILE A 40 -5.95 -0.90 -1.25
C ILE A 40 -7.26 -0.25 -1.66
N ASN A 41 -8.15 -0.99 -2.33
CA ASN A 41 -9.46 -0.46 -2.73
C ASN A 41 -10.33 -0.15 -1.52
N ASP A 42 -10.29 -1.00 -0.48
CA ASP A 42 -11.02 -0.79 0.77
C ASP A 42 -10.52 0.49 1.49
N ILE A 43 -9.20 0.68 1.58
CA ILE A 43 -8.58 1.88 2.18
C ILE A 43 -8.93 3.15 1.36
N VAL A 44 -8.83 3.09 0.04
CA VAL A 44 -9.16 4.22 -0.84
C VAL A 44 -10.64 4.56 -0.75
N GLY A 45 -11.53 3.57 -0.77
CA GLY A 45 -12.97 3.76 -0.61
C GLY A 45 -13.33 4.40 0.73
N TYR A 46 -12.73 3.92 1.81
CA TYR A 46 -12.85 4.52 3.14
C TYR A 46 -12.39 5.98 3.14
N PHE A 47 -11.20 6.26 2.59
CA PHE A 47 -10.67 7.63 2.57
C PHE A 47 -11.55 8.57 1.75
N VAL A 48 -12.03 8.14 0.57
CA VAL A 48 -12.95 8.93 -0.24
C VAL A 48 -14.25 9.21 0.51
N SER A 49 -14.81 8.21 1.20
CA SER A 49 -15.98 8.38 2.06
C SER A 49 -15.74 9.45 3.14
N GLU A 50 -14.59 9.40 3.82
CA GLU A 50 -14.21 10.37 4.84
C GLU A 50 -14.03 11.79 4.28
N VAL A 51 -13.44 11.93 3.09
CA VAL A 51 -13.31 13.23 2.41
C VAL A 51 -14.67 13.79 2.02
N LEU A 52 -15.58 12.96 1.51
CA LEU A 52 -16.93 13.39 1.11
C LEU A 52 -17.78 13.80 2.32
N LYS A 53 -17.62 13.11 3.46
CA LYS A 53 -18.30 13.42 4.73
C LYS A 53 -17.79 14.72 5.34
N ASN A 54 -16.48 14.88 5.45
CA ASN A 54 -15.87 15.97 6.22
C ASN A 54 -15.49 17.20 5.38
N LYS A 55 -15.46 17.08 4.05
CA LYS A 55 -15.16 18.16 3.07
C LYS A 55 -13.98 19.04 3.50
N PRO A 56 -12.80 18.46 3.74
CA PRO A 56 -11.64 19.22 4.21
C PRO A 56 -11.19 20.26 3.17
N LYS A 57 -10.66 21.39 3.66
CA LYS A 57 -10.11 22.45 2.81
C LYS A 57 -8.78 22.03 2.16
N ASP A 58 -7.96 21.27 2.89
CA ASP A 58 -6.71 20.68 2.41
C ASP A 58 -6.82 19.16 2.44
N ILE A 59 -6.83 18.56 1.24
CA ILE A 59 -6.98 17.11 1.07
C ILE A 59 -5.69 16.37 1.44
N GLN A 60 -4.51 16.98 1.21
CA GLN A 60 -3.23 16.33 1.46
C GLN A 60 -2.95 16.21 2.96
N GLU A 61 -3.18 17.30 3.70
CA GLU A 61 -3.07 17.29 5.17
C GLU A 61 -4.08 16.29 5.78
N TYR A 62 -5.30 16.26 5.24
CA TYR A 62 -6.32 15.32 5.69
C TYR A 62 -5.94 13.86 5.41
N ALA A 63 -5.36 13.56 4.24
CA ALA A 63 -4.86 12.24 3.90
C ALA A 63 -3.78 11.79 4.89
N ALA A 64 -2.78 12.65 5.17
CA ALA A 64 -1.73 12.34 6.13
C ALA A 64 -2.32 12.04 7.51
N LYS A 65 -3.29 12.84 7.97
CA LYS A 65 -3.96 12.63 9.26
C LYS A 65 -4.77 11.35 9.32
N VAL A 66 -5.51 11.00 8.27
CA VAL A 66 -6.38 9.81 8.25
C VAL A 66 -5.57 8.53 8.07
N LEU A 67 -4.64 8.51 7.13
CA LEU A 67 -3.87 7.31 6.77
C LEU A 67 -2.74 6.99 7.76
N SER A 68 -2.34 7.95 8.60
CA SER A 68 -1.32 7.72 9.65
C SER A 68 -1.92 7.32 11.00
N LYS A 69 -3.24 7.08 11.08
CA LYS A 69 -3.87 6.63 12.33
C LYS A 69 -3.50 5.18 12.62
N ASP A 70 -3.12 4.89 13.86
CA ASP A 70 -2.90 3.52 14.32
C ASP A 70 -4.19 2.67 14.24
N THR A 71 -5.36 3.33 14.29
CA THR A 71 -6.69 2.70 14.20
C THR A 71 -7.20 2.50 12.76
N LEU A 72 -6.39 2.82 11.75
CA LEU A 72 -6.83 2.81 10.34
C LEU A 72 -7.40 1.43 9.94
N ARG A 73 -6.79 0.36 10.43
CA ARG A 73 -7.19 -1.01 10.10
C ARG A 73 -8.61 -1.31 10.60
N GLU A 74 -8.89 -0.96 11.86
CA GLU A 74 -10.20 -1.14 12.48
C GLU A 74 -11.25 -0.24 11.81
N ASP A 75 -10.86 0.99 11.47
CA ASP A 75 -11.74 1.97 10.83
C ASP A 75 -12.17 1.51 9.42
N VAL A 76 -11.23 0.98 8.63
CA VAL A 76 -11.49 0.42 7.29
C VAL A 76 -12.32 -0.86 7.37
N ALA A 77 -12.07 -1.73 8.37
CA ALA A 77 -12.85 -2.94 8.57
C ALA A 77 -14.33 -2.62 8.87
N ARG A 78 -14.60 -1.63 9.73
CA ARG A 78 -15.96 -1.17 10.02
C ARG A 78 -16.63 -0.55 8.79
N TYR A 79 -15.93 0.28 8.03
CA TYR A 79 -16.46 0.82 6.76
C TYR A 79 -16.86 -0.28 5.79
N LYS A 80 -16.09 -1.38 5.73
CA LYS A 80 -16.39 -2.53 4.87
C LYS A 80 -17.67 -3.23 5.28
N GLU A 81 -17.89 -3.44 6.58
CA GLU A 81 -19.12 -4.01 7.13
C GLU A 81 -20.33 -3.15 6.73
N GLU A 82 -20.25 -1.84 6.96
CA GLU A 82 -21.30 -0.87 6.58
C GLU A 82 -21.59 -0.90 5.07
N TYR A 83 -20.55 -0.98 4.23
CA TYR A 83 -20.71 -0.98 2.78
C TYR A 83 -21.37 -2.28 2.27
N ILE A 84 -21.04 -3.42 2.86
CA ILE A 84 -21.67 -4.71 2.54
C ILE A 84 -23.16 -4.67 2.88
N GLU A 85 -23.53 -4.17 4.06
CA GLU A 85 -24.92 -4.04 4.48
C GLU A 85 -25.74 -3.19 3.51
N ILE A 86 -25.21 -2.03 3.09
CA ILE A 86 -25.86 -1.15 2.11
C ILE A 86 -26.08 -1.88 0.77
N GLN A 87 -25.06 -2.60 0.27
CA GLN A 87 -25.17 -3.34 -0.98
C GLN A 87 -26.19 -4.49 -0.92
N GLU A 88 -26.39 -5.09 0.24
CA GLU A 88 -27.39 -6.15 0.44
C GLU A 88 -28.82 -5.59 0.53
N LEU A 89 -28.99 -4.40 1.11
CA LEU A 89 -30.26 -3.70 1.15
C LEU A 89 -30.72 -3.27 -0.25
N ASP A 90 -29.82 -2.74 -1.08
CA ASP A 90 -30.12 -2.31 -2.45
C ASP A 90 -30.49 -3.48 -3.40
N LYS A 91 -30.25 -4.73 -2.99
CA LYS A 91 -30.60 -5.94 -3.76
C LYS A 91 -31.99 -6.49 -3.43
N LYS A 92 -32.67 -5.99 -2.40
CA LYS A 92 -34.04 -6.35 -2.02
C LYS A 92 -35.06 -5.41 -2.65
#